data_AF-A0AA37U4L1-F1
#
_entry.id   AF-A0AA37U4L1-F1
#
_cell.length_a   1.000
_cell.length_b   1.000
_cell.length_c   1.000
_cell.angle_alpha   90.00
_cell.angle_beta   90.00
_cell.angle_gamma   90.00
#
_symmetry.space_group_name_H-M   'P 1'
#
loop_
_entity.id
_entity.type
_entity.pdbx_description
1 polymer ?
#
loop_
_entity_poly.entity_id
_entity_poly.type
_entity_poly.pdbx_seq_one_letter_code
_entity_poly.pdbx_strand_id
1 'polypeptide(L)'
;MKFVYWVIAVIIIIGGCLWLFNWLRRSDRPSDDYFALLEKLQARPDDNALREQIYAVGRKFYKNRMSGIDDAIQMDVDLALRGELKMPVDDRY
;
A
#
# COMPACT_ATOMS: atom_id res chain seq x y z
N MET A 1 -41.52 -2.92 20.90
CA MET A 1 -41.25 -2.13 19.67
C MET A 1 -39.99 -1.26 19.78
N LYS A 2 -39.79 -0.42 20.81
CA LYS A 2 -38.59 0.45 20.93
C LYS A 2 -37.23 -0.29 21.01
N PHE A 3 -37.19 -1.46 21.66
CA PHE A 3 -35.94 -2.24 21.83
C PHE A 3 -35.41 -2.80 20.49
N VAL A 4 -36.31 -3.23 19.60
CA VAL A 4 -35.96 -3.79 18.29
C VAL A 4 -35.34 -2.71 17.39
N TYR A 5 -35.87 -1.49 17.42
CA TYR A 5 -35.31 -0.35 16.68
C TYR A 5 -33.89 0.00 17.17
N TRP A 6 -33.63 -0.12 18.47
CA TRP A 6 -32.30 0.15 19.03
C TRP A 6 -31.26 -0.87 18.56
N VAL A 7 -31.64 -2.16 18.52
CA VAL A 7 -30.76 -3.23 18.03
C VAL A 7 -30.44 -3.06 16.53
N ILE A 8 -31.43 -2.72 15.72
CA ILE A 8 -31.22 -2.49 14.28
C ILE A 8 -30.31 -1.27 14.05
N ALA A 9 -30.51 -0.19 14.81
CA ALA A 9 -29.65 0.99 14.73
C ALA A 9 -28.19 0.66 15.08
N VAL A 10 -27.95 -0.12 16.13
CA VAL A 10 -26.60 -0.53 16.53
C VAL A 10 -25.93 -1.40 15.45
N ILE A 11 -26.67 -2.32 14.83
CA ILE A 11 -26.14 -3.17 13.74
C ILE A 11 -25.73 -2.32 12.53
N ILE A 12 -26.52 -1.31 12.16
CA ILE A 12 -26.21 -0.41 11.03
C ILE A 12 -24.97 0.43 11.36
N ILE A 13 -24.84 0.93 12.58
CA ILE A 13 -23.67 1.72 13.01
C ILE A 13 -22.40 0.85 13.00
N ILE A 14 -22.46 -0.36 13.55
CA ILE A 14 -21.31 -1.29 13.57
C ILE A 14 -20.94 -1.72 12.14
N GLY A 15 -21.94 -2.04 11.31
CA GLY A 15 -21.73 -2.39 9.90
C GLY A 15 -21.10 -1.24 9.12
N GLY A 16 -21.57 -0.01 9.33
CA GLY A 16 -21.01 1.20 8.72
C GLY A 16 -19.57 1.47 9.17
N CYS A 17 -19.28 1.32 10.46
CA CYS A 17 -17.92 1.46 11.00
C CYS A 17 -16.97 0.39 10.45
N LEU A 18 -17.41 -0.87 10.37
CA LEU A 18 -16.61 -1.96 9.79
C LEU A 18 -16.35 -1.73 8.29
N TRP A 19 -17.37 -1.29 7.55
CA TRP A 19 -17.23 -0.98 6.13
C TRP A 19 -16.25 0.18 5.90
N LEU A 20 -16.38 1.25 6.68
CA LEU A 20 -15.47 2.40 6.62
C LEU A 20 -14.04 2.01 7.00
N PHE A 21 -13.87 1.21 8.04
CA PHE A 21 -12.57 0.71 8.48
C PHE A 21 -11.92 -0.18 7.41
N ASN A 22 -12.69 -1.06 6.77
CA ASN A 22 -12.17 -1.92 5.71
C ASN A 22 -11.86 -1.11 4.43
N TRP A 23 -12.63 -0.07 4.14
CA TRP A 23 -12.40 0.84 3.02
C TRP A 23 -11.14 1.71 3.23
N LEU A 24 -10.95 2.25 4.44
CA LEU A 24 -9.71 2.93 4.86
C LEU A 24 -8.51 1.98 4.77
N ARG A 25 -8.62 0.77 5.33
CA ARG A 25 -7.56 -0.25 5.28
C ARG A 25 -7.18 -0.66 3.86
N ARG A 26 -8.14 -0.66 2.93
CA ARG A 26 -7.90 -0.94 1.50
C ARG A 26 -7.23 0.23 0.77
N SER A 27 -7.42 1.46 1.26
CA SER A 27 -6.76 2.66 0.74
C SER A 27 -5.33 2.84 1.31
N ASP A 28 -5.03 2.21 2.45
CA ASP A 28 -3.77 2.37 3.20
C ASP A 28 -2.65 1.38 2.82
N ARG A 29 -2.77 0.60 1.74
CA ARG A 29 -1.69 -0.32 1.31
C ARG A 29 -0.91 0.07 0.04
N PRO A 30 -0.69 1.36 -0.31
CA PRO A 30 0.25 1.70 -1.37
C PRO A 30 1.68 1.29 -1.02
N SER A 31 2.00 1.07 0.28
CA SER A 31 3.28 0.49 0.72
C SER A 31 3.45 -0.95 0.23
N ASP A 32 2.46 -1.80 0.51
CA ASP A 32 2.55 -3.23 0.26
C ASP A 32 2.55 -3.50 -1.25
N ASP A 33 1.74 -2.74 -2.00
CA ASP A 33 1.72 -2.79 -3.46
C ASP A 33 3.06 -2.30 -4.06
N TYR A 34 3.69 -1.27 -3.48
CA TYR A 34 4.98 -0.77 -3.95
C TYR A 34 6.11 -1.77 -3.72
N PHE A 35 6.23 -2.36 -2.53
CA PHE A 35 7.25 -3.36 -2.24
C PHE A 35 7.04 -4.65 -3.03
N ALA A 36 5.79 -5.10 -3.22
CA ALA A 36 5.49 -6.25 -4.06
C ALA A 36 5.87 -6.02 -5.54
N LEU A 37 5.79 -4.77 -6.03
CA LEU A 37 6.25 -4.42 -7.37
C LEU A 37 7.79 -4.39 -7.46
N LEU A 38 8.48 -3.90 -6.44
CA LEU A 38 9.95 -3.93 -6.36
C LEU A 38 10.50 -5.37 -6.30
N GLU A 39 9.82 -6.27 -5.58
CA GLU A 39 10.16 -7.70 -5.55
C GLU A 39 9.97 -8.36 -6.94
N LYS A 40 8.88 -8.02 -7.64
CA LYS A 40 8.69 -8.48 -9.03
C LYS A 40 9.76 -7.94 -9.98
N LEU A 41 10.31 -6.76 -9.72
CA LEU A 41 11.37 -6.16 -10.52
C LEU A 41 12.68 -6.92 -10.35
N GLN A 42 12.98 -7.46 -9.17
CA GLN A 42 14.13 -8.37 -8.98
C GLN A 42 14.02 -9.60 -9.88
N ALA A 43 12.82 -10.18 -9.99
CA ALA A 43 12.59 -11.35 -10.83
C ALA A 43 12.54 -11.01 -12.34
N ARG A 44 12.25 -9.75 -12.70
CA ARG A 44 12.10 -9.26 -14.08
C ARG A 44 12.72 -7.87 -14.25
N PRO A 45 14.06 -7.75 -14.28
CA PRO A 45 14.74 -6.45 -14.27
C PRO A 45 14.54 -5.63 -15.55
N ASP A 46 14.21 -6.29 -16.66
CA ASP A 46 14.06 -5.68 -17.99
C ASP A 46 12.61 -5.25 -18.31
N ASP A 47 11.67 -5.43 -17.38
CA ASP A 47 10.27 -5.07 -17.60
C ASP A 47 10.04 -3.57 -17.42
N ASN A 48 10.08 -2.83 -18.53
CA ASN A 48 9.84 -1.38 -18.54
C ASN A 48 8.42 -1.01 -18.09
N ALA A 49 7.42 -1.85 -18.35
CA ALA A 49 6.05 -1.61 -17.90
C ALA A 49 5.94 -1.73 -16.38
N LEU A 50 6.70 -2.65 -15.78
CA LEU A 50 6.79 -2.79 -14.33
C LEU A 50 7.48 -1.58 -13.69
N ARG A 51 8.56 -1.07 -14.29
CA ARG A 51 9.22 0.16 -13.83
C ARG A 51 8.27 1.36 -13.80
N GLU A 52 7.49 1.56 -14.86
CA GLU A 52 6.50 2.65 -14.89
C GLU A 52 5.45 2.51 -13.77
N GLN A 53 4.99 1.30 -13.49
CA GLN A 53 4.07 1.05 -12.36
C GLN A 53 4.72 1.35 -11.01
N ILE A 54 5.98 0.98 -10.80
CA ILE A 54 6.73 1.30 -9.58
C ILE A 54 6.82 2.82 -9.38
N TYR A 55 7.13 3.59 -10.42
CA TYR A 55 7.14 5.05 -10.34
C TYR A 55 5.75 5.65 -10.11
N ALA A 56 4.69 5.05 -10.65
CA ALA A 56 3.32 5.53 -10.44
C ALA A 56 2.82 5.27 -9.01
N VAL A 57 3.11 4.08 -8.46
CA VAL A 57 2.72 3.70 -7.09
C VAL A 57 3.64 4.35 -6.06
N GLY A 58 4.95 4.37 -6.31
CA GLY A 58 5.95 5.04 -5.48
C GLY A 58 5.66 6.53 -5.33
N ARG A 59 5.24 7.22 -6.41
CA ARG A 59 4.83 8.62 -6.32
C ARG A 59 3.61 8.84 -5.43
N LYS A 60 2.69 7.87 -5.36
CA LYS A 60 1.55 7.92 -4.40
C LYS A 60 1.99 7.61 -2.98
N PHE A 61 2.92 6.67 -2.80
CA PHE A 61 3.47 6.29 -1.50
C PHE A 61 4.25 7.44 -0.85
N TYR A 62 5.12 8.12 -1.62
CA TYR A 62 5.95 9.23 -1.14
C TYR A 62 5.29 10.61 -1.22
N LYS A 63 4.10 10.74 -1.84
CA LYS A 63 3.39 12.02 -2.08
C LYS A 63 3.31 12.94 -0.85
N ASN A 64 3.18 12.34 0.34
CA ASN A 64 3.03 13.06 1.60
C ASN A 64 4.28 13.00 2.51
N ARG A 65 5.38 12.36 2.05
CA ARG A 65 6.54 12.05 2.90
C ARG A 65 7.80 12.84 2.57
N MET A 66 8.02 13.33 1.34
CA MET A 66 9.29 14.02 1.00
C MET A 66 9.28 14.84 -0.29
N SER A 67 10.16 15.85 -0.41
CA SER A 67 10.61 16.41 -1.70
C SER A 67 11.74 15.56 -2.28
N GLY A 68 11.79 15.37 -3.60
CA GLY A 68 12.75 14.45 -4.24
C GLY A 68 12.24 13.00 -4.34
N ILE A 69 10.94 12.86 -4.65
CA ILE A 69 10.25 11.56 -4.69
C ILE A 69 10.84 10.62 -5.75
N ASP A 70 11.16 11.14 -6.93
CA ASP A 70 11.67 10.32 -8.03
C ASP A 70 13.08 9.79 -7.71
N ASP A 71 13.92 10.57 -7.03
CA ASP A 71 15.25 10.13 -6.57
C ASP A 71 15.15 9.01 -5.52
N ALA A 72 14.19 9.11 -4.59
CA ALA A 72 13.95 8.07 -3.60
C ALA A 72 13.47 6.76 -4.24
N ILE A 73 12.54 6.85 -5.19
CA ILE A 73 12.07 5.67 -5.95
C ILE A 73 13.21 5.06 -6.77
N GLN A 74 14.04 5.90 -7.40
CA GLN A 74 15.19 5.43 -8.18
C GLN A 74 16.21 4.70 -7.30
N MET A 75 16.46 5.19 -6.08
CA MET A 75 17.31 4.52 -5.11
C MET A 75 16.74 3.17 -4.67
N ASP A 76 15.42 3.09 -4.40
CA ASP A 76 14.75 1.84 -4.06
C ASP A 76 14.82 0.82 -5.21
N VAL A 77 14.64 1.28 -6.45
CA VAL A 77 14.74 0.44 -7.66
C VAL A 77 16.17 -0.10 -7.84
N ASP A 78 17.19 0.74 -7.66
CA ASP A 78 18.59 0.33 -7.77
C ASP A 78 18.99 -0.66 -6.67
N LEU A 79 18.53 -0.43 -5.43
CA LEU A 79 18.67 -1.38 -4.32
C LEU A 79 17.96 -2.72 -4.59
N ALA A 80 16.75 -2.66 -5.16
CA ALA A 80 16.01 -3.86 -5.56
C ALA A 80 16.81 -4.65 -6.59
N LEU A 81 17.29 -4.03 -7.66
CA LEU A 81 18.07 -4.69 -8.72
C LEU A 81 19.38 -5.31 -8.21
N ARG A 82 19.99 -4.74 -7.16
CA ARG A 82 21.20 -5.28 -6.50
C ARG A 82 20.92 -6.42 -5.54
N GLY A 83 19.65 -6.72 -5.24
CA GLY A 83 19.29 -7.70 -4.21
C GLY A 83 19.42 -7.18 -2.78
N GLU A 84 19.69 -5.88 -2.61
CA GLU A 84 20.00 -5.26 -1.31
C GLU A 84 18.80 -4.52 -0.69
N LEU A 85 17.65 -4.55 -1.36
CA LEU A 85 16.44 -3.92 -0.83
C LEU A 85 16.02 -4.58 0.48
N LYS A 86 16.27 -3.88 1.59
CA LYS A 86 15.68 -4.19 2.89
C LYS A 86 14.20 -3.86 2.83
N MET A 87 13.40 -4.82 2.37
CA MET A 87 11.97 -4.77 2.56
C MET A 87 11.69 -4.63 4.07
N PRO A 88 10.78 -3.75 4.49
CA PRO A 88 10.30 -3.78 5.86
C PRO A 88 9.66 -5.15 6.06
N VAL A 89 10.38 -6.04 6.74
CA VAL A 89 9.85 -7.35 7.13
C VAL A 89 8.60 -7.05 7.95
N ASP A 90 7.45 -7.50 7.45
CA ASP A 90 6.21 -7.47 8.19
C ASP A 90 6.34 -8.45 9.36
N ASP A 91 7.01 -8.02 10.44
CA ASP A 91 7.09 -8.71 11.74
C ASP A 91 5.73 -8.68 12.47
N ARG A 92 4.62 -8.78 11.73
CA ARG A 92 3.27 -8.84 12.27
C ARG A 92 2.45 -9.96 11.65
N TYR A 93 2.90 -11.19 11.90
CA TYR A 93 2.02 -12.32 12.17
C TYR A 93 2.60 -13.20 13.29
#